data_AF-A0A957LQ31-F1
#
_entry.id   AF-A0A957LQ31-F1
#
_cell.length_a   1.000
_cell.length_b   1.000
_cell.length_c   1.000
_cell.angle_alpha   90.00
_cell.angle_beta   90.00
_cell.angle_gamma   90.00
#
_symmetry.space_group_name_H-M   'P 1'
#
loop_
_entity.id
_entity.type
_entity.pdbx_description
1 polymer ?
#
loop_
_entity_poly.entity_id
_entity_poly.type
_entity_poly.pdbx_seq_one_letter_code
_entity_poly.pdbx_strand_id
1 'polypeptide(L)'
;ADMDLLSDYQIIIEGLELAGEMLAPLLPAYGLTPEVVARHREERAAALAAVDARQMAIAAQRYAADEQRTRYDAMVSTMGIFRQLARAVVDEAGEIALSLNEPLPTTIGIFFSLARQALRAAQAEPYASLLATTTFGPTRIAAALTELDELEETFYRRQQVDHDAKIATRARNDAMRVVRRSIRALRIELRALRRTHPKVVGVPK
;
A
#
# COMPACT_ATOMS: atom_id res chain seq x y z
N ALA A 1 7.47 2.69 19.48
CA ALA A 1 6.24 3.35 19.96
C ALA A 1 5.02 2.43 19.94
N ASP A 2 4.58 1.95 18.78
CA ASP A 2 3.44 1.00 18.72
C ASP A 2 3.77 -0.36 19.30
N MET A 3 4.90 -0.94 18.87
CA MET A 3 5.33 -2.25 19.37
C MET A 3 5.57 -2.20 20.87
N ASP A 4 6.21 -1.15 21.38
CA ASP A 4 6.38 -0.95 22.83
C ASP A 4 5.03 -0.92 23.57
N LEU A 5 4.03 -0.22 23.03
CA LEU A 5 2.69 -0.17 23.61
C LEU A 5 1.99 -1.54 23.58
N LEU A 6 2.17 -2.32 22.52
CA LEU A 6 1.62 -3.68 22.40
C LEU A 6 2.35 -4.69 23.29
N SER A 7 3.64 -4.47 23.54
CA SER A 7 4.42 -5.21 24.54
C SER A 7 3.97 -4.88 25.96
N ASP A 8 3.82 -3.59 26.28
CA ASP A 8 3.21 -3.14 27.55
C ASP A 8 1.84 -3.78 27.76
N TYR A 9 1.02 -3.85 26.70
CA TYR A 9 -0.30 -4.45 26.78
C TYR A 9 -0.24 -5.94 27.08
N GLN A 10 0.70 -6.66 26.44
CA GLN A 10 0.91 -8.08 26.68
C GLN A 10 1.27 -8.35 28.13
N ILE A 11 2.22 -7.60 28.68
CA ILE A 11 2.68 -7.77 30.06
C ILE A 11 1.52 -7.60 31.04
N ILE A 12 0.62 -6.64 30.79
CA ILE A 12 -0.56 -6.43 31.62
C ILE A 12 -1.53 -7.63 31.51
N ILE A 13 -1.81 -8.10 30.29
CA ILE A 13 -2.70 -9.25 30.05
C ILE A 13 -2.15 -10.52 30.73
N GLU A 14 -0.89 -10.85 30.49
CA GLU A 14 -0.22 -12.00 31.10
C GLU A 14 -0.21 -11.91 32.63
N GLY A 15 0.04 -10.71 33.18
CA GLY A 15 -0.01 -10.48 34.63
C GLY A 15 -1.40 -10.72 35.25
N LEU A 16 -2.48 -10.50 34.49
CA LEU A 16 -3.84 -10.81 34.92
C LEU A 16 -4.15 -12.31 34.82
N GLU A 17 -3.66 -12.98 33.77
CA GLU A 17 -3.83 -14.42 33.57
C GLU A 17 -3.07 -15.25 34.60
N LEU A 18 -1.87 -14.80 34.96
CA LEU A 18 -0.96 -15.45 35.90
C LEU A 18 -1.09 -14.87 37.32
N ALA A 19 -2.22 -14.22 37.63
CA ALA A 19 -2.46 -13.68 38.95
C ALA A 19 -2.41 -14.80 40.01
N GLY A 20 -1.57 -14.62 41.04
CA GLY A 20 -1.41 -15.61 42.11
C GLY A 20 -2.69 -15.79 42.95
N GLU A 21 -2.71 -16.85 43.76
CA GLU A 21 -3.87 -17.31 44.54
C GLU A 21 -4.50 -16.23 45.44
N MET A 22 -3.73 -15.24 45.89
CA MET A 22 -4.23 -14.13 46.69
C MET A 22 -4.89 -13.02 45.86
N LEU A 23 -4.45 -12.84 44.60
CA LEU A 23 -4.89 -11.75 43.71
C LEU A 23 -6.06 -12.18 42.83
N ALA A 24 -6.02 -13.39 42.29
CA ALA A 24 -7.01 -13.90 41.35
C ALA A 24 -8.47 -13.80 41.86
N PRO A 25 -8.80 -14.10 43.13
CA PRO A 25 -10.16 -13.97 43.63
C PRO A 25 -10.68 -12.52 43.69
N LEU A 26 -9.77 -11.54 43.72
CA LEU A 26 -10.12 -10.12 43.82
C LEU A 26 -10.41 -9.50 42.45
N LEU A 27 -9.85 -10.05 41.37
CA LEU A 27 -9.96 -9.50 40.01
C LEU A 27 -11.40 -9.33 39.51
N PRO A 28 -12.33 -10.30 39.70
CA PRO A 28 -13.72 -10.14 39.22
C PRO A 28 -14.46 -8.96 39.86
N ALA A 29 -14.16 -8.62 41.12
CA ALA A 29 -14.78 -7.49 41.81
C ALA A 29 -14.42 -6.12 41.20
N TYR A 30 -13.33 -6.07 40.42
CA TYR A 30 -12.90 -4.90 39.66
C TYR A 30 -13.20 -5.04 38.15
N GLY A 31 -14.12 -5.95 37.79
CA GLY A 31 -14.51 -6.20 36.41
C GLY A 31 -13.43 -6.88 35.55
N LEU A 32 -12.36 -7.38 36.16
CA LEU A 32 -11.26 -8.08 35.49
C LEU A 32 -11.57 -9.59 35.45
N THR A 33 -12.64 -9.95 34.75
CA THR A 33 -13.05 -11.36 34.58
C THR A 33 -12.25 -12.06 33.48
N PRO A 34 -12.24 -13.40 33.43
CA PRO A 34 -11.59 -14.15 32.35
C PRO A 34 -12.05 -13.73 30.94
N GLU A 35 -13.34 -13.41 30.77
CA GLU A 35 -13.91 -12.95 29.50
C GLU A 35 -13.35 -11.58 29.09
N VAL A 36 -13.18 -10.68 30.06
CA VAL A 36 -12.58 -9.36 29.83
C VAL A 36 -11.11 -9.48 29.44
N VAL A 37 -10.37 -10.37 30.10
CA VAL A 37 -8.96 -10.67 29.76
C VAL A 37 -8.87 -11.28 28.36
N ALA A 38 -9.75 -12.23 28.01
CA ALA A 38 -9.82 -12.81 26.68
C ALA A 38 -10.09 -11.76 25.59
N ARG A 39 -11.04 -10.85 25.82
CA ARG A 39 -11.31 -9.72 24.92
C ARG A 39 -10.06 -8.84 24.73
N HIS A 40 -9.32 -8.54 25.79
CA HIS A 40 -8.09 -7.75 25.69
C HIS A 40 -7.00 -8.46 24.88
N ARG A 41 -6.93 -9.80 24.95
CA ARG A 41 -6.06 -10.61 24.11
C ARG A 41 -6.42 -10.49 22.63
N GLU A 42 -7.71 -10.57 22.30
CA GLU A 42 -8.23 -10.39 20.94
C GLU A 42 -7.95 -8.97 20.41
N GLU A 43 -8.19 -7.93 21.22
CA GLU A 43 -7.89 -6.54 20.87
C GLU A 43 -6.41 -6.33 20.55
N ARG A 44 -5.51 -6.95 21.34
CA ARG A 44 -4.08 -6.90 21.09
C ARG A 44 -3.71 -7.63 19.81
N ALA A 45 -4.23 -8.84 19.60
CA ALA A 45 -3.98 -9.63 18.39
C ALA A 45 -4.43 -8.88 17.13
N ALA A 46 -5.62 -8.27 17.17
CA ALA A 46 -6.13 -7.44 16.08
C ALA A 46 -5.24 -6.22 15.81
N ALA A 47 -4.71 -5.57 16.86
CA ALA A 47 -3.80 -4.44 16.71
C ALA A 47 -2.44 -4.83 16.12
N LEU A 48 -1.88 -5.99 16.52
CA LEU A 48 -0.68 -6.55 15.89
C LEU A 48 -0.90 -6.81 14.41
N ALA A 49 -1.96 -7.53 14.05
CA ALA A 49 -2.30 -7.81 12.67
C ALA A 49 -2.48 -6.51 11.84
N ALA A 50 -3.09 -5.48 12.42
CA ALA A 50 -3.25 -4.19 11.75
C ALA A 50 -1.92 -3.43 11.54
N VAL A 51 -0.96 -3.55 12.49
CA VAL A 51 0.39 -3.00 12.33
C VAL A 51 1.12 -3.72 11.20
N ASP A 52 1.07 -5.04 11.16
CA ASP A 52 1.73 -5.85 10.12
C ASP A 52 1.12 -5.59 8.73
N ALA A 53 -0.21 -5.58 8.64
CA ALA A 53 -0.92 -5.25 7.41
C ALA A 53 -0.53 -3.87 6.86
N ARG A 54 -0.35 -2.88 7.74
CA ARG A 54 0.14 -1.55 7.33
C ARG A 54 1.57 -1.62 6.81
N GLN A 55 2.46 -2.38 7.43
CA GLN A 55 3.83 -2.53 6.95
C GLN A 55 3.87 -3.16 5.55
N MET A 56 3.10 -4.23 5.35
CA MET A 56 2.96 -4.87 4.04
C MET A 56 2.41 -3.91 2.99
N ALA A 57 1.36 -3.14 3.33
CA ALA A 57 0.76 -2.18 2.40
C ALA A 57 1.74 -1.05 2.01
N ILE A 58 2.56 -0.56 2.95
CA ILE A 58 3.59 0.45 2.65
C ILE A 58 4.70 -0.13 1.75
N ALA A 59 5.11 -1.38 2.00
CA ALA A 59 6.09 -2.06 1.16
C ALA A 59 5.56 -2.24 -0.28
N ALA A 60 4.32 -2.70 -0.41
CA ALA A 60 3.63 -2.82 -1.70
C ALA A 60 3.52 -1.47 -2.41
N GLN A 61 3.23 -0.38 -1.69
CA GLN A 61 3.13 0.97 -2.25
C GLN A 61 4.45 1.43 -2.87
N ARG A 62 5.57 1.19 -2.19
CA ARG A 62 6.90 1.51 -2.72
C ARG A 62 7.21 0.70 -3.96
N TYR A 63 6.99 -0.62 -3.90
CA TYR A 63 7.22 -1.50 -5.04
C TYR A 63 6.41 -1.08 -6.27
N ALA A 64 5.10 -0.81 -6.10
CA ALA A 64 4.23 -0.39 -7.20
C ALA A 64 4.64 0.97 -7.79
N ALA A 65 5.13 1.91 -6.96
CA ALA A 65 5.63 3.19 -7.44
C ALA A 65 6.91 3.05 -8.27
N ASP A 66 7.85 2.21 -7.82
CA ASP A 66 9.10 1.94 -8.53
C ASP A 66 8.86 1.17 -9.84
N GLU A 67 7.95 0.18 -9.83
CA GLU A 67 7.56 -0.59 -11.02
C GLU A 67 6.92 0.32 -12.07
N GLN A 68 5.93 1.14 -11.68
CA GLN A 68 5.28 2.07 -12.59
C GLN A 68 6.28 3.08 -13.17
N ARG A 69 7.20 3.62 -12.34
CA ARG A 69 8.22 4.56 -12.80
C ARG A 69 9.14 3.92 -13.85
N THR A 70 9.64 2.73 -13.55
CA THR A 70 10.52 1.97 -14.47
C THR A 70 9.83 1.74 -15.82
N ARG A 71 8.56 1.32 -15.81
CA ARG A 71 7.79 1.11 -17.04
C ARG A 71 7.47 2.42 -17.77
N TYR A 72 7.20 3.50 -17.03
CA TYR A 72 6.95 4.80 -17.64
C TYR A 72 8.19 5.33 -18.37
N ASP A 73 9.35 5.24 -17.72
CA ASP A 73 10.63 5.68 -18.31
C ASP A 73 10.98 4.83 -19.55
N ALA A 74 10.74 3.52 -19.50
CA ALA A 74 10.90 2.63 -20.66
C ALA A 74 9.96 3.01 -21.81
N MET A 75 8.67 3.24 -21.53
CA MET A 75 7.69 3.59 -22.55
C MET A 75 7.95 4.98 -23.16
N VAL A 76 8.40 5.95 -22.35
CA VAL A 76 8.83 7.27 -22.86
C VAL A 76 10.01 7.13 -23.83
N SER A 77 10.97 6.27 -23.51
CA SER A 77 12.08 5.94 -24.42
C SER A 77 11.58 5.28 -25.70
N THR A 78 10.71 4.27 -25.58
CA THR A 78 10.07 3.59 -26.73
C THR A 78 9.35 4.58 -27.64
N MET A 79 8.54 5.48 -27.08
CA MET A 79 7.86 6.54 -27.84
C MET A 79 8.81 7.57 -28.45
N GLY A 80 9.91 7.89 -27.75
CA GLY A 80 10.97 8.74 -28.29
C GLY A 80 11.60 8.15 -29.55
N ILE A 81 11.95 6.86 -29.52
CA ILE A 81 12.52 6.15 -30.67
C ILE A 81 11.50 6.04 -31.81
N PHE A 82 10.26 5.66 -31.49
CA PHE A 82 9.16 5.61 -32.47
C PHE A 82 9.05 6.95 -33.20
N ARG A 83 9.00 8.07 -32.47
CA ARG A 83 8.86 9.40 -33.08
C ARG A 83 10.05 9.81 -33.93
N GLN A 84 11.26 9.48 -33.52
CA GLN A 84 12.46 9.78 -34.32
C GLN A 84 12.47 9.01 -35.65
N LEU A 85 12.16 7.71 -35.61
CA LEU A 85 12.15 6.87 -36.80
C LEU A 85 10.97 7.18 -37.72
N ALA A 86 9.79 7.46 -37.15
CA ALA A 86 8.61 7.84 -37.94
C ALA A 86 8.86 9.13 -38.73
N ARG A 87 9.42 10.19 -38.11
CA ARG A 87 9.74 11.45 -38.80
C ARG A 87 10.70 11.29 -39.98
N ALA A 88 11.52 10.24 -39.99
CA ALA A 88 12.45 10.00 -41.09
C ALA A 88 11.78 9.46 -42.36
N VAL A 89 10.54 8.94 -42.25
CA VAL A 89 9.86 8.23 -43.35
C VAL A 89 8.47 8.76 -43.70
N VAL A 90 7.89 9.62 -42.86
CA VAL A 90 6.57 10.22 -43.11
C VAL A 90 6.69 11.67 -43.58
N ASP A 91 5.66 12.13 -44.28
CA ASP A 91 5.48 13.53 -44.65
C ASP A 91 4.78 14.32 -43.54
N GLU A 92 4.56 15.62 -43.75
CA GLU A 92 3.91 16.52 -42.78
C GLU A 92 2.52 16.02 -42.36
N ALA A 93 1.73 15.46 -43.28
CA ALA A 93 0.44 14.87 -42.97
C ALA A 93 0.58 13.66 -42.03
N GLY A 94 1.58 12.80 -42.26
CA GLY A 94 1.93 11.71 -41.37
C GLY A 94 2.46 12.15 -40.01
N GLU A 95 3.21 13.25 -39.94
CA GLU A 95 3.68 13.79 -38.67
C GLU A 95 2.52 14.23 -37.76
N ILE A 96 1.47 14.81 -38.35
CA ILE A 96 0.24 15.18 -37.66
C ILE A 96 -0.54 13.93 -37.25
N ALA A 97 -0.75 12.99 -38.19
CA ALA A 97 -1.55 11.79 -37.95
C ALA A 97 -0.96 10.88 -36.85
N LEU A 98 0.37 10.86 -36.71
CA LEU A 98 1.09 10.08 -35.70
C LEU A 98 1.45 10.91 -34.45
N SER A 99 0.99 12.17 -34.36
CA SER A 99 1.25 13.09 -33.25
C SER A 99 2.75 13.18 -32.89
N LEU A 100 3.61 13.31 -33.91
CA LEU A 100 5.07 13.22 -33.73
C LEU A 100 5.63 14.47 -33.05
N ASN A 101 5.09 15.65 -33.37
CA ASN A 101 5.64 16.95 -32.99
C ASN A 101 5.11 17.50 -31.66
N GLU A 102 4.04 16.92 -31.13
CA GLU A 102 3.50 17.33 -29.84
C GLU A 102 4.42 16.86 -28.70
N PRO A 103 4.64 17.66 -27.65
CA PRO A 103 5.41 17.20 -26.49
C PRO A 103 4.74 15.97 -25.88
N LEU A 104 5.53 15.00 -25.41
CA LEU A 104 4.97 13.87 -24.66
C LEU A 104 4.31 14.40 -23.37
N PRO A 105 3.05 14.05 -23.09
CA PRO A 105 2.38 14.51 -21.88
C PRO A 105 3.10 14.00 -20.63
N THR A 106 3.28 14.89 -19.66
CA THR A 106 3.76 14.52 -18.31
C THR A 106 2.67 13.87 -17.47
N THR A 107 1.40 14.12 -17.80
CA THR A 107 0.25 13.49 -17.16
C THR A 107 0.03 12.10 -17.76
N ILE A 108 0.27 11.06 -16.96
CA ILE A 108 0.28 9.67 -17.45
C ILE A 108 -1.04 9.23 -18.11
N GLY A 109 -2.19 9.70 -17.63
CA GLY A 109 -3.49 9.40 -18.25
C GLY A 109 -3.60 9.93 -19.69
N ILE A 110 -3.11 11.16 -19.94
CA ILE A 110 -3.10 11.76 -21.28
C ILE A 110 -2.06 11.05 -22.15
N PHE A 111 -0.92 10.69 -21.56
CA PHE A 111 0.12 9.91 -22.23
C PHE A 111 -0.42 8.59 -22.79
N PHE A 112 -1.20 7.83 -22.02
CA PHE A 112 -1.81 6.58 -22.49
C PHE A 112 -2.65 6.77 -23.75
N SER A 113 -3.54 7.77 -23.73
CA SER A 113 -4.44 8.04 -24.85
C SER A 113 -3.66 8.42 -26.11
N LEU A 114 -2.72 9.36 -26.02
CA LEU A 114 -1.93 9.81 -27.17
C LEU A 114 -0.98 8.74 -27.70
N ALA A 115 -0.28 8.02 -26.81
CA ALA A 115 0.61 6.94 -27.22
C ALA A 115 -0.16 5.82 -27.93
N ARG A 116 -1.32 5.42 -27.40
CA ARG A 116 -2.17 4.39 -28.02
C ARG A 116 -2.71 4.85 -29.37
N GLN A 117 -3.15 6.11 -29.48
CA GLN A 117 -3.63 6.68 -30.73
C GLN A 117 -2.53 6.67 -31.80
N ALA A 118 -1.34 7.18 -31.48
CA ALA A 118 -0.21 7.23 -32.39
C ALA A 118 0.25 5.84 -32.84
N LEU A 119 0.37 4.88 -31.91
CA LEU A 119 0.78 3.51 -32.22
C LEU A 119 -0.28 2.76 -33.04
N ARG A 120 -1.57 2.97 -32.79
CA ARG A 120 -2.64 2.39 -33.63
C ARG A 120 -2.69 3.02 -35.02
N ALA A 121 -2.51 4.34 -35.12
CA ALA A 121 -2.41 5.00 -36.40
C ALA A 121 -1.23 4.47 -37.21
N ALA A 122 -0.09 4.21 -36.56
CA ALA A 122 1.09 3.61 -37.18
C ALA A 122 0.87 2.19 -37.72
N GLN A 123 -0.17 1.46 -37.27
CA GLN A 123 -0.55 0.16 -37.82
C GLN A 123 -1.41 0.27 -39.09
N ALA A 124 -1.94 1.45 -39.39
CA ALA A 124 -2.73 1.69 -40.59
C ALA A 124 -1.83 2.05 -41.78
N GLU A 125 -2.29 1.74 -42.99
CA GLU A 125 -1.64 2.22 -44.21
C GLU A 125 -1.91 3.72 -44.42
N PRO A 126 -0.94 4.49 -44.96
CA PRO A 126 0.33 4.05 -45.53
C PRO A 126 1.48 3.87 -44.51
N TYR A 127 1.25 4.20 -43.23
CA TYR A 127 2.30 4.30 -42.22
C TYR A 127 2.93 2.95 -41.87
N ALA A 128 2.15 1.88 -41.83
CA ALA A 128 2.65 0.53 -41.57
C ALA A 128 3.73 0.13 -42.58
N SER A 129 3.49 0.34 -43.88
CA SER A 129 4.46 0.06 -44.93
C SER A 129 5.70 0.95 -44.85
N LEU A 130 5.52 2.25 -44.58
CA LEU A 130 6.65 3.18 -44.42
C LEU A 130 7.53 2.79 -43.22
N LEU A 131 6.92 2.51 -42.07
CA LEU A 131 7.64 2.13 -40.84
C LEU A 131 8.31 0.77 -40.95
N ALA A 132 7.78 -0.15 -41.78
CA ALA A 132 8.43 -1.43 -42.08
C ALA A 132 9.80 -1.26 -42.77
N THR A 133 10.07 -0.10 -43.39
CA THR A 133 11.39 0.22 -43.97
C THR A 133 12.42 0.64 -42.90
N THR A 134 11.96 0.86 -41.66
CA THR A 134 12.78 1.24 -40.50
C THR A 134 12.97 0.07 -39.53
N THR A 135 13.73 0.30 -38.45
CA THR A 135 13.82 -0.66 -37.33
C THR A 135 12.61 -0.61 -36.38
N PHE A 136 11.57 0.17 -36.70
CA PHE A 136 10.31 0.27 -35.95
C PHE A 136 9.11 -0.23 -36.78
N GLY A 137 9.27 -1.40 -37.40
CA GLY A 137 8.20 -2.04 -38.16
C GLY A 137 7.05 -2.60 -37.30
N PRO A 138 6.08 -3.29 -37.95
CA PRO A 138 4.84 -3.75 -37.32
C PRO A 138 5.01 -4.55 -36.02
N THR A 139 6.00 -5.44 -35.95
CA THR A 139 6.28 -6.25 -34.75
C THR A 139 6.67 -5.38 -33.55
N ARG A 140 7.45 -4.32 -33.78
CA ARG A 140 7.90 -3.41 -32.72
C ARG A 140 6.79 -2.46 -32.28
N ILE A 141 5.91 -2.07 -33.20
CA ILE A 141 4.68 -1.32 -32.88
C ILE A 141 3.75 -2.17 -32.01
N ALA A 142 3.56 -3.45 -32.35
CA ALA A 142 2.78 -4.37 -31.54
C ALA A 142 3.39 -4.56 -30.13
N ALA A 143 4.72 -4.73 -30.05
CA ALA A 143 5.41 -4.81 -28.76
C ALA A 143 5.27 -3.52 -27.92
N ALA A 144 5.33 -2.35 -28.55
CA ALA A 144 5.11 -1.07 -27.86
C ALA A 144 3.67 -0.90 -27.37
N LEU A 145 2.68 -1.41 -28.09
CA LEU A 145 1.29 -1.46 -27.60
C LEU A 145 1.16 -2.35 -26.36
N THR A 146 1.80 -3.53 -26.36
CA THR A 146 1.85 -4.40 -25.18
C THR A 146 2.55 -3.71 -24.00
N GLU A 147 3.69 -3.06 -24.23
CA GLU A 147 4.40 -2.30 -23.19
C GLU A 147 3.51 -1.18 -22.59
N LEU A 148 2.73 -0.50 -23.44
CA LEU A 148 1.78 0.52 -23.01
C LEU A 148 0.64 -0.06 -22.17
N ASP A 149 0.10 -1.22 -22.55
CA ASP A 149 -0.96 -1.92 -21.82
C ASP A 149 -0.44 -2.39 -20.44
N GLU A 150 0.79 -2.92 -20.38
CA GLU A 150 1.42 -3.30 -19.12
C GLU A 150 1.69 -2.08 -18.21
N LEU A 151 2.11 -0.94 -18.78
CA LEU A 151 2.25 0.31 -18.03
C LEU A 151 0.89 0.78 -17.48
N GLU A 152 -0.18 0.71 -18.26
CA GLU A 152 -1.53 1.05 -17.82
C GLU A 152 -1.99 0.14 -16.68
N GLU A 153 -1.73 -1.17 -16.75
CA GLU A 153 -2.00 -2.10 -15.65
C GLU A 153 -1.26 -1.71 -14.36
N THR A 154 0.03 -1.40 -14.45
CA THR A 154 0.80 -0.98 -13.25
C THR A 154 0.33 0.35 -12.68
N PHE A 155 -0.16 1.27 -13.52
CA PHE A 155 -0.77 2.51 -13.06
C PHE A 155 -2.03 2.24 -12.22
N TYR A 156 -2.96 1.40 -12.70
CA TYR A 156 -4.15 1.04 -11.92
C TYR A 156 -3.80 0.23 -10.66
N ARG A 157 -2.83 -0.70 -10.76
CA ARG A 157 -2.32 -1.46 -9.61
C ARG A 157 -1.81 -0.51 -8.52
N ARG A 158 -1.03 0.51 -8.88
CA ARG A 158 -0.56 1.50 -7.91
C ARG A 158 -1.71 2.27 -7.28
N GLN A 159 -2.70 2.71 -8.05
CA GLN A 159 -3.87 3.40 -7.48
C GLN A 159 -4.59 2.53 -6.43
N GLN A 160 -4.75 1.24 -6.73
CA GLN A 160 -5.34 0.29 -5.80
C GLN A 160 -4.49 0.15 -4.53
N VAL A 161 -3.18 -0.05 -4.67
CA VAL A 161 -2.27 -0.18 -3.53
C VAL A 161 -2.22 1.10 -2.70
N ASP A 162 -2.27 2.28 -3.32
CA ASP A 162 -2.37 3.58 -2.63
C ASP A 162 -3.66 3.68 -1.81
N HIS A 163 -4.76 3.14 -2.33
CA HIS A 163 -6.03 3.05 -1.61
C HIS A 163 -5.94 2.09 -0.42
N ASP A 164 -5.40 0.89 -0.64
CA ASP A 164 -5.25 -0.14 0.39
C ASP A 164 -4.32 0.31 1.53
N ALA A 165 -3.24 1.03 1.21
CA ALA A 165 -2.35 1.62 2.21
C ALA A 165 -3.06 2.66 3.09
N LYS A 166 -3.99 3.45 2.53
CA LYS A 166 -4.83 4.38 3.30
C LYS A 166 -5.78 3.63 4.22
N ILE A 167 -6.42 2.57 3.73
CA ILE A 167 -7.29 1.71 4.54
C ILE A 167 -6.50 1.07 5.68
N ALA A 168 -5.36 0.44 5.39
CA ALA A 168 -4.51 -0.21 6.40
C ALA A 168 -4.02 0.79 7.46
N THR A 169 -3.68 2.02 7.05
CA THR A 169 -3.31 3.08 7.99
C THR A 169 -4.46 3.47 8.92
N ARG A 170 -5.69 3.59 8.39
CA ARG A 170 -6.89 3.85 9.21
C ARG A 170 -7.16 2.70 10.19
N ALA A 171 -7.16 1.46 9.70
CA ALA A 171 -7.37 0.25 10.50
C ALA A 171 -6.36 0.15 11.65
N ARG A 172 -5.07 0.37 11.37
CA ARG A 172 -4.02 0.45 12.41
C ARG A 172 -4.35 1.54 13.42
N ASN A 173 -4.69 2.75 12.97
CA ASN A 173 -4.96 3.87 13.88
C ASN A 173 -6.15 3.59 14.81
N ASP A 174 -7.19 2.97 14.28
CA ASP A 174 -8.38 2.59 15.04
C ASP A 174 -8.07 1.48 16.04
N ALA A 175 -7.37 0.42 15.63
CA ALA A 175 -6.95 -0.66 16.52
C ALA A 175 -6.03 -0.14 17.65
N MET A 176 -5.05 0.70 17.32
CA MET A 176 -4.18 1.33 18.33
C MET A 176 -4.94 2.30 19.26
N ARG A 177 -6.06 2.89 18.80
CA ARG A 177 -6.93 3.71 19.67
C ARG A 177 -7.65 2.84 20.68
N VAL A 178 -8.14 1.67 20.27
CA VAL A 178 -8.74 0.67 21.17
C VAL A 178 -7.71 0.24 22.21
N VAL A 179 -6.53 -0.21 21.79
CA VAL A 179 -5.42 -0.60 22.68
C VAL A 179 -5.11 0.46 23.73
N ARG A 180 -4.95 1.73 23.32
CA ARG A 180 -4.67 2.83 24.27
C ARG A 180 -5.78 3.02 25.31
N ARG A 181 -7.04 2.89 24.90
CA ARG A 181 -8.20 2.99 25.81
C ARG A 181 -8.21 1.81 26.77
N SER A 182 -8.01 0.59 26.27
CA SER A 182 -8.00 -0.62 27.09
C SER A 182 -6.86 -0.63 28.10
N ILE A 183 -5.63 -0.29 27.70
CA ILE A 183 -4.50 -0.16 28.62
C ILE A 183 -4.80 0.90 29.70
N ARG A 184 -5.39 2.04 29.32
CA ARG A 184 -5.75 3.08 30.29
C ARG A 184 -6.79 2.58 31.30
N ALA A 185 -7.82 1.88 30.84
CA ALA A 185 -8.84 1.29 31.70
C ALA A 185 -8.22 0.26 32.67
N LEU A 186 -7.43 -0.69 32.15
CA LEU A 186 -6.74 -1.69 32.97
C LEU A 186 -5.82 -1.06 34.01
N ARG A 187 -5.06 -0.02 33.64
CA ARG A 187 -4.20 0.72 34.59
C ARG A 187 -4.99 1.43 35.69
N ILE A 188 -6.22 1.87 35.41
CA ILE A 188 -7.09 2.48 36.43
C ILE A 188 -7.57 1.40 37.40
N GLU A 189 -8.11 0.29 36.90
CA GLU A 189 -8.61 -0.80 37.74
C GLU A 189 -7.52 -1.43 38.59
N LEU A 190 -6.35 -1.73 37.99
CA LEU A 190 -5.20 -2.27 38.72
C LEU A 190 -4.69 -1.30 39.80
N ARG A 191 -4.75 0.03 39.56
CA ARG A 191 -4.40 1.03 40.58
C ARG A 191 -5.42 1.07 41.71
N ALA A 192 -6.71 0.95 41.40
CA ALA A 192 -7.76 0.88 42.41
C ALA A 192 -7.58 -0.35 43.30
N LEU A 193 -7.39 -1.52 42.68
CA LEU A 193 -7.09 -2.78 43.35
C LEU A 193 -5.85 -2.68 44.26
N ARG A 194 -4.76 -2.11 43.76
CA ARG A 194 -3.52 -1.89 44.55
C ARG A 194 -3.73 -0.96 45.75
N ARG A 195 -4.59 0.06 45.63
CA ARG A 195 -4.88 0.99 46.73
C ARG A 195 -5.71 0.33 47.82
N THR A 196 -6.70 -0.48 47.44
CA THR A 196 -7.59 -1.17 48.39
C THR A 196 -6.93 -2.39 49.03
N HIS A 197 -6.07 -3.10 48.28
CA HIS A 197 -5.41 -4.33 48.74
C HIS A 197 -3.87 -4.25 48.62
N PRO A 198 -3.20 -3.31 49.33
CA PRO A 198 -1.78 -3.04 49.17
C PRO A 198 -0.87 -4.22 49.55
N LYS A 199 -1.31 -5.09 50.47
CA LYS A 199 -0.57 -6.29 50.92
C LYS A 199 -0.61 -7.45 49.93
N VAL A 200 -1.50 -7.40 48.93
CA VAL A 200 -1.72 -8.45 47.93
C VAL A 200 -1.06 -8.11 46.60
N VAL A 201 -0.96 -6.81 46.27
CA VAL A 201 -0.41 -6.29 45.01
C VAL A 201 1.02 -5.71 45.17
N GLY A 202 1.58 -5.79 46.38
CA GLY A 202 2.96 -5.37 46.67
C GLY A 202 3.94 -6.52 46.50
N VAL A 203 5.05 -6.28 45.81
CA VAL A 203 6.21 -7.19 45.78
C VAL A 203 6.66 -7.43 47.24
N PRO A 204 6.87 -8.68 47.70
CA PRO A 204 7.59 -8.91 48.95
C PRO A 204 8.97 -8.24 48.82
N LYS A 205 9.37 -7.50 49.85
CA LYS A 205 10.74 -6.95 49.92
C LYS A 205 11.79 -8.04 49.82
#